data_AF-A0A351IWP4-F1
#
_entry.id   AF-A0A351IWP4-F1
#
_cell.length_a   1.000
_cell.length_b   1.000
_cell.length_c   1.000
_cell.angle_alpha   90.00
_cell.angle_beta   90.00
_cell.angle_gamma   90.00
#
_symmetry.space_group_name_H-M   'P 1'
#
loop_
_entity.id
_entity.type
_entity.pdbx_description
1 polymer ?
#
loop_
_entity_poly.entity_id
_entity_poly.type
_entity_poly.pdbx_seq_one_letter_code
_entity_poly.pdbx_strand_id
1 'polypeptide(L)'
;DVLMAEVAAAARTISWTGEGAAHRTRRASRRRGPLGAIVNLRRREVAPGLVLDDGRLALTANADLADPLLTLRCARVAAEHGAYLQRGSLERLADNAPGLEVPWSDEAREMFVALLATGPSAIPIIEDLDHVGLFVQLVPEWEPCRSRPQRNAYHRFTVDRHLMEAAAEASRLVDRVDRPDLLLVGALFHDIGKGYPGDHTEVGVDLLQTIATRMGFDADDVETLVAMVQHHLLLPDVATRRDLDDDGTIASVADAVGSSRLLHLLGALTEADSIATGPSAWSSWKGGLVNELVSRVSHVLAGGDVGEVVGGSFPDAEQRLLLEDGSFLVRGEGRTLTVVAADRTGTFSKVAGVLSLNGADVLGASAHSENGRALSVFRVGSAPDGDPDWTRIADQIRLALAGRLALSARLGDRSRTYRPVRLSARPARPRMTVDNLTSATATVIEVTCPDGVGVLYRITRAFAELDLDIVRAHVQTLGSDVVDAFYIRDASGGKITDEDHLAEIELSILRWVAVDF
;
A
#
# COMPACT_ATOMS: atom_id res chain seq x y z
N ASP A 1 -17.84 2.70 14.72
CA ASP A 1 -17.89 1.86 13.50
C ASP A 1 -19.31 1.52 13.11
N VAL A 2 -20.11 0.94 14.01
CA VAL A 2 -21.55 0.66 13.74
C VAL A 2 -22.29 1.86 13.15
N LEU A 3 -22.28 3.02 13.81
CA LEU A 3 -22.94 4.24 13.30
C LEU A 3 -22.42 4.67 11.91
N MET A 4 -21.11 4.58 11.67
CA MET A 4 -20.53 4.95 10.38
C MET A 4 -20.93 3.97 9.28
N ALA A 5 -21.01 2.68 9.61
CA ALA A 5 -21.50 1.65 8.69
C ALA A 5 -22.98 1.85 8.35
N GLU A 6 -23.82 2.18 9.34
CA GLU A 6 -25.24 2.51 9.13
C GLU A 6 -25.42 3.74 8.23
N VAL A 7 -24.64 4.80 8.45
CA VAL A 7 -24.66 6.00 7.61
C VAL A 7 -24.23 5.68 6.17
N ALA A 8 -23.15 4.91 6.00
CA ALA A 8 -22.68 4.49 4.69
C ALA A 8 -23.71 3.60 3.96
N ALA A 9 -24.34 2.65 4.66
CA ALA A 9 -25.39 1.80 4.11
C ALA A 9 -26.64 2.60 3.68
N ALA A 10 -27.05 3.58 4.49
CA ALA A 10 -28.15 4.48 4.15
C ALA A 10 -27.81 5.34 2.91
N ALA A 11 -26.60 5.89 2.84
CA ALA A 11 -26.14 6.67 1.69
C ALA A 11 -26.12 5.84 0.40
N ARG A 12 -25.61 4.59 0.46
CA ARG A 12 -25.64 3.65 -0.67
C ARG A 12 -27.06 3.37 -1.14
N THR A 13 -27.99 3.12 -0.21
CA THR A 13 -29.41 2.87 -0.52
C THR A 13 -30.07 4.06 -1.22
N ILE A 14 -29.78 5.28 -0.75
CA ILE A 14 -30.28 6.52 -1.37
C ILE A 14 -29.71 6.67 -2.78
N SER A 15 -28.39 6.48 -2.96
CA SER A 15 -27.72 6.58 -4.27
C SER A 15 -28.32 5.59 -5.26
N TRP A 16 -28.40 4.32 -4.88
CA TRP A 16 -28.95 3.24 -5.70
C TRP A 16 -30.40 3.51 -6.13
N THR A 17 -31.25 3.95 -5.18
CA THR A 17 -32.64 4.31 -5.46
C THR A 17 -32.73 5.51 -6.42
N GLY A 18 -31.88 6.52 -6.21
CA GLY A 18 -31.79 7.73 -7.02
C GLY A 18 -31.36 7.46 -8.46
N GLU A 19 -30.30 6.67 -8.65
CA GLU A 19 -29.80 6.26 -9.97
C GLU A 19 -30.85 5.47 -10.75
N GLY A 20 -31.49 4.49 -10.10
CA GLY A 20 -32.58 3.74 -10.71
C GLY A 20 -33.73 4.64 -11.15
N ALA A 21 -34.09 5.65 -10.35
CA ALA A 21 -35.09 6.65 -10.72
C ALA A 21 -34.65 7.50 -11.91
N ALA A 22 -33.40 7.96 -11.93
CA ALA A 22 -32.83 8.75 -13.03
C ALA A 22 -32.85 7.97 -14.36
N HIS A 23 -32.47 6.68 -14.37
CA HIS A 23 -32.53 5.82 -15.55
C HIS A 23 -33.97 5.61 -16.06
N ARG A 24 -34.97 5.49 -15.16
CA ARG A 24 -36.40 5.42 -15.54
C ARG A 24 -36.89 6.73 -16.18
N THR A 25 -36.57 7.87 -15.57
CA THR A 25 -37.01 9.19 -16.06
C THR A 25 -36.36 9.57 -17.40
N ARG A 26 -35.05 9.35 -17.57
CA ARG A 26 -34.34 9.60 -18.84
C ARG A 26 -34.97 8.83 -20.01
N ARG A 27 -35.34 7.56 -19.79
CA ARG A 27 -36.02 6.73 -20.81
C ARG A 27 -37.42 7.27 -21.15
N ALA A 28 -38.21 7.64 -20.15
CA ALA A 28 -39.55 8.19 -20.35
C ALA A 28 -39.51 9.52 -21.15
N SER A 29 -38.50 10.35 -20.89
CA SER A 29 -38.27 11.60 -21.64
C SER A 29 -37.89 11.34 -23.10
N ARG A 30 -36.96 10.40 -23.36
CA ARG A 30 -36.53 10.04 -24.74
C ARG A 30 -37.64 9.45 -25.59
N ARG A 31 -38.55 8.65 -25.00
CA ARG A 31 -39.71 8.09 -25.70
C ARG A 31 -40.77 9.12 -26.08
N ARG A 32 -40.82 10.27 -25.41
CA ARG A 32 -41.77 11.37 -25.70
C ARG A 32 -41.26 12.35 -26.77
N GLY A 33 -40.01 12.24 -27.22
CA GLY A 33 -39.42 13.08 -28.26
C GLY A 33 -39.72 12.60 -29.69
N PRO A 34 -39.45 13.43 -30.72
CA PRO A 34 -39.72 13.12 -32.14
C PRO A 34 -38.96 11.90 -32.70
N LEU A 35 -37.98 11.37 -31.95
CA LEU A 35 -37.19 10.18 -32.28
C LEU A 35 -37.72 8.88 -31.64
N GLY A 36 -38.90 8.90 -30.99
CA GLY A 36 -39.45 7.75 -30.25
C GLY A 36 -39.60 6.46 -31.06
N ALA A 37 -39.81 6.54 -32.37
CA ALA A 37 -39.85 5.38 -33.27
C ALA A 37 -38.47 4.73 -33.51
N ILE A 38 -37.37 5.50 -33.42
CA ILE A 38 -35.99 5.00 -33.58
C ILE A 38 -35.49 4.32 -32.29
N VAL A 39 -36.05 4.68 -31.13
CA VAL A 39 -35.69 4.10 -29.82
C VAL A 39 -36.00 2.60 -29.76
N ASN A 40 -37.05 2.12 -30.43
CA ASN A 40 -37.39 0.68 -30.46
C ASN A 40 -36.42 -0.17 -31.30
N LEU A 41 -35.62 0.43 -32.19
CA LEU A 41 -34.64 -0.29 -33.04
C LEU A 41 -33.35 -0.69 -32.31
N ARG A 42 -33.17 -0.26 -31.05
CA ARG A 42 -31.96 -0.54 -30.25
C ARG A 42 -32.14 -1.67 -29.23
N ARG A 43 -33.34 -2.25 -29.15
CA ARG A 43 -33.61 -3.41 -28.31
C ARG A 43 -33.03 -4.66 -28.97
N ARG A 44 -32.06 -5.30 -28.34
CA ARG A 44 -31.43 -6.52 -28.86
C ARG A 44 -31.26 -7.56 -27.75
N GLU A 45 -31.47 -8.82 -28.08
CA GLU A 45 -31.05 -9.92 -27.23
C GLU A 45 -29.52 -10.02 -27.30
N VAL A 46 -28.86 -10.01 -26.15
CA VAL A 46 -27.40 -9.99 -26.05
C VAL A 46 -26.83 -11.31 -25.52
N ALA A 47 -27.67 -12.11 -24.89
CA ALA A 47 -27.42 -13.48 -24.45
C ALA A 47 -28.78 -14.16 -24.19
N PRO A 48 -28.85 -15.50 -24.11
CA PRO A 48 -30.10 -16.22 -23.87
C PRO A 48 -30.87 -15.66 -22.67
N GLY A 49 -32.07 -15.16 -22.92
CA GLY A 49 -32.94 -14.61 -21.88
C GLY A 49 -32.60 -13.19 -21.43
N LEU A 50 -31.59 -12.52 -22.02
CA LEU A 50 -31.12 -11.19 -21.67
C LEU A 50 -31.31 -10.19 -22.80
N VAL A 51 -32.03 -9.10 -22.52
CA VAL A 51 -32.28 -8.04 -23.50
C VAL A 51 -31.66 -6.72 -23.08
N LEU A 52 -30.91 -6.11 -23.98
CA LEU A 52 -30.35 -4.76 -23.84
C LEU A 52 -31.26 -3.76 -24.56
N ASP A 53 -31.71 -2.73 -23.84
CA ASP A 53 -32.55 -1.65 -24.37
C ASP A 53 -32.09 -0.29 -23.83
N ASP A 54 -31.51 0.54 -24.71
CA ASP A 54 -31.00 1.90 -24.41
C ASP A 54 -30.10 1.96 -23.17
N GLY A 55 -29.08 1.08 -23.11
CA GLY A 55 -28.12 1.01 -22.00
C GLY A 55 -28.69 0.39 -20.73
N ARG A 56 -29.75 -0.42 -20.84
CA ARG A 56 -30.38 -1.12 -19.71
C ARG A 56 -30.48 -2.59 -20.01
N LEU A 57 -29.99 -3.42 -19.12
CA LEU A 57 -30.09 -4.87 -19.24
C LEU A 57 -31.29 -5.38 -18.44
N ALA A 58 -32.08 -6.27 -19.03
CA ALA A 58 -33.22 -6.90 -18.36
C ALA A 58 -33.34 -8.38 -18.70
N LEU A 59 -33.85 -9.16 -17.74
CA LEU A 59 -34.36 -10.50 -18.01
C LEU A 59 -35.61 -10.42 -18.88
N THR A 60 -35.67 -11.28 -19.89
CA THR A 60 -36.90 -11.51 -20.65
C THR A 60 -37.92 -12.29 -19.81
N ALA A 61 -39.16 -12.41 -20.32
CA ALA A 61 -40.19 -13.22 -19.67
C ALA A 61 -39.84 -14.72 -19.68
N ASN A 62 -39.07 -15.17 -20.67
CA ASN A 62 -38.70 -16.57 -20.88
C ASN A 62 -37.30 -16.90 -20.35
N ALA A 63 -36.68 -16.01 -19.59
CA ALA A 63 -35.39 -16.29 -18.97
C ALA A 63 -35.53 -17.50 -18.03
N ASP A 64 -34.64 -18.48 -18.18
CA ASP A 64 -34.61 -19.67 -17.34
C ASP A 64 -34.02 -19.34 -15.97
N LEU A 65 -34.90 -19.08 -15.00
CA LEU A 65 -34.49 -18.75 -13.63
C LEU A 65 -33.92 -19.96 -12.87
N ALA A 66 -34.05 -21.18 -13.40
CA ALA A 66 -33.45 -22.38 -12.82
C ALA A 66 -31.99 -22.57 -13.23
N ASP A 67 -31.49 -21.79 -14.20
CA ASP A 67 -30.08 -21.80 -14.60
C ASP A 67 -29.21 -21.14 -13.51
N PRO A 68 -28.33 -21.90 -12.83
CA PRO A 68 -27.48 -21.37 -11.76
C PRO A 68 -26.50 -20.31 -12.25
N LEU A 69 -26.16 -20.29 -13.54
CA LEU A 69 -25.23 -19.32 -14.11
C LEU A 69 -25.89 -18.00 -14.49
N LEU A 70 -27.23 -17.91 -14.44
CA LEU A 70 -27.95 -16.74 -14.94
C LEU A 70 -27.54 -15.44 -14.22
N THR A 71 -27.31 -15.50 -12.90
CA THR A 71 -26.89 -14.33 -12.12
C THR A 71 -25.53 -13.81 -12.60
N LEU A 72 -24.52 -14.68 -12.73
CA LEU A 72 -23.20 -14.31 -13.23
C LEU A 72 -23.25 -13.85 -14.70
N ARG A 73 -24.05 -14.52 -15.53
CA ARG A 73 -24.25 -14.13 -16.93
C ARG A 73 -24.87 -12.74 -17.05
N CYS A 74 -25.89 -12.42 -16.24
CA CYS A 74 -26.48 -11.09 -16.17
C CYS A 74 -25.43 -10.05 -15.78
N ALA A 75 -24.65 -10.34 -14.74
CA ALA A 75 -23.66 -9.42 -14.22
C ALA A 75 -22.56 -9.12 -15.25
N ARG A 76 -21.94 -10.17 -15.82
CA ARG A 76 -20.91 -10.04 -16.86
C ARG A 76 -21.42 -9.24 -18.06
N VAL A 77 -22.58 -9.61 -18.61
CA VAL A 77 -23.15 -8.94 -19.78
C VAL A 77 -23.51 -7.48 -19.48
N ALA A 78 -24.00 -7.18 -18.27
CA ALA A 78 -24.30 -5.80 -17.86
C ALA A 78 -23.03 -4.96 -17.80
N ALA A 79 -21.97 -5.49 -17.18
CA ALA A 79 -20.70 -4.80 -17.03
C ALA A 79 -19.99 -4.59 -18.37
N GLU A 80 -19.95 -5.59 -19.26
CA GLU A 80 -19.38 -5.48 -20.61
C GLU A 80 -20.03 -4.38 -21.46
N HIS A 81 -21.33 -4.13 -21.23
CA HIS A 81 -22.09 -3.12 -21.96
C HIS A 81 -22.18 -1.78 -21.23
N GLY A 82 -21.60 -1.65 -20.02
CA GLY A 82 -21.81 -0.50 -19.14
C GLY A 82 -23.30 -0.23 -18.89
N ALA A 83 -24.11 -1.28 -18.83
CA ALA A 83 -25.56 -1.21 -18.82
C ALA A 83 -26.11 -1.20 -17.40
N TYR A 84 -27.13 -0.38 -17.17
CA TYR A 84 -27.88 -0.41 -15.91
C TYR A 84 -28.69 -1.70 -15.80
N LEU A 85 -28.40 -2.54 -14.81
CA LEU A 85 -29.13 -3.77 -14.56
C LEU A 85 -30.48 -3.43 -13.91
N GLN A 86 -31.57 -3.84 -14.56
CA GLN A 86 -32.89 -3.39 -14.11
C GLN A 86 -33.27 -4.02 -12.77
N ARG A 87 -33.74 -3.18 -11.84
CA ARG A 87 -34.25 -3.58 -10.53
C ARG A 87 -35.23 -4.77 -10.56
N GLY A 88 -36.21 -4.76 -11.45
CA GLY A 88 -37.15 -5.90 -11.56
C GLY A 88 -36.50 -7.20 -12.07
N SER A 89 -35.35 -7.12 -12.73
CA SER A 89 -34.54 -8.30 -13.07
C SER A 89 -33.73 -8.77 -11.85
N LEU A 90 -33.14 -7.85 -11.09
CA LEU A 90 -32.46 -8.14 -9.83
C LEU A 90 -33.39 -8.82 -8.80
N GLU A 91 -34.59 -8.27 -8.61
CA GLU A 91 -35.60 -8.84 -7.69
C GLU A 91 -36.01 -10.25 -8.14
N ARG A 92 -36.27 -10.45 -9.45
CA ARG A 92 -36.57 -11.78 -9.99
C ARG A 92 -35.44 -12.79 -9.79
N LEU A 93 -34.18 -12.36 -9.92
CA LEU A 93 -33.03 -13.22 -9.63
C LEU A 93 -32.95 -13.53 -8.14
N ALA A 94 -33.03 -12.53 -7.26
CA ALA A 94 -32.96 -12.72 -5.82
C ALA A 94 -34.05 -13.67 -5.29
N ASP A 95 -35.26 -13.62 -5.87
CA ASP A 95 -36.38 -14.45 -5.44
C ASP A 95 -36.31 -15.91 -5.97
N ASN A 96 -35.57 -16.17 -7.06
CA ASN A 96 -35.71 -17.44 -7.81
C ASN A 96 -34.40 -18.11 -8.22
N ALA A 97 -33.29 -17.38 -8.34
CA ALA A 97 -32.03 -17.93 -8.86
C ALA A 97 -31.42 -18.91 -7.85
N PRO A 98 -31.11 -20.15 -8.27
CA PRO A 98 -30.46 -21.11 -7.38
C PRO A 98 -29.03 -20.67 -7.05
N GLY A 99 -28.49 -21.19 -5.95
CA GLY A 99 -27.05 -21.08 -5.67
C GLY A 99 -26.23 -21.84 -6.72
N LEU A 100 -24.97 -21.45 -6.85
CA LEU A 100 -24.00 -22.19 -7.66
C LEU A 100 -23.71 -23.56 -7.05
N GLU A 101 -23.36 -24.52 -7.90
CA GLU A 101 -22.79 -25.79 -7.46
C GLU A 101 -21.49 -25.57 -6.69
N VAL A 102 -21.17 -26.44 -5.74
CA VAL A 102 -19.92 -26.39 -4.96
C VAL A 102 -19.16 -27.71 -5.15
N PRO A 103 -17.93 -27.68 -5.70
CA PRO A 103 -17.23 -26.50 -6.22
C PRO A 103 -17.92 -25.88 -7.44
N TRP A 104 -17.68 -24.60 -7.69
CA TRP A 104 -18.18 -23.93 -8.90
C TRP A 104 -17.64 -24.64 -10.15
N SER A 105 -18.45 -24.67 -11.21
CA SER A 105 -17.99 -25.10 -12.53
C SER A 105 -16.96 -24.12 -13.10
N ASP A 106 -16.14 -24.60 -14.04
CA ASP A 106 -15.17 -23.75 -14.75
C ASP A 106 -15.87 -22.57 -15.43
N GLU A 107 -17.04 -22.79 -16.03
CA GLU A 107 -17.84 -21.73 -16.67
C GLU A 107 -18.29 -20.66 -15.66
N ALA A 108 -18.69 -21.04 -14.44
CA ALA A 108 -19.04 -20.08 -13.40
C ALA A 108 -17.83 -19.24 -12.97
N ARG A 109 -16.68 -19.90 -12.74
CA ARG A 109 -15.43 -19.23 -12.37
C ARG A 109 -14.96 -18.27 -13.47
N GLU A 110 -14.98 -18.70 -14.73
CA GLU A 110 -14.64 -17.87 -15.89
C GLU A 110 -15.56 -16.65 -16.03
N MET A 111 -16.88 -16.81 -15.83
CA MET A 111 -17.82 -15.68 -15.87
C MET A 111 -17.56 -14.67 -14.75
N PHE A 112 -17.22 -15.14 -13.55
CA PHE A 112 -16.88 -14.27 -12.43
C PHE A 112 -15.59 -13.51 -12.69
N VAL A 113 -14.54 -14.19 -13.16
CA VAL A 113 -13.27 -13.55 -13.56
C VAL A 113 -13.50 -12.55 -14.70
N ALA A 114 -14.29 -12.91 -15.71
CA ALA A 114 -14.63 -12.02 -16.83
C ALA A 114 -15.42 -10.78 -16.36
N LEU A 115 -16.30 -10.91 -15.37
CA LEU A 115 -16.95 -9.77 -14.73
C LEU A 115 -15.90 -8.84 -14.11
N LEU A 116 -14.97 -9.35 -13.30
CA LEU A 116 -13.91 -8.54 -12.69
C LEU A 116 -13.00 -7.88 -13.73
N ALA A 117 -12.70 -8.58 -14.83
CA ALA A 117 -11.88 -8.07 -15.94
C ALA A 117 -12.52 -6.87 -16.66
N THR A 118 -13.82 -6.60 -16.48
CA THR A 118 -14.45 -5.36 -16.99
C THR A 118 -14.04 -4.10 -16.22
N GLY A 119 -13.28 -4.25 -15.13
CA GLY A 119 -12.67 -3.17 -14.38
C GLY A 119 -13.72 -2.27 -13.71
N PRO A 120 -13.64 -0.92 -13.87
CA PRO A 120 -14.58 0.00 -13.23
C PRO A 120 -16.06 -0.26 -13.56
N SER A 121 -16.36 -0.92 -14.68
CA SER A 121 -17.73 -1.27 -15.07
C SER A 121 -18.33 -2.39 -14.22
N ALA A 122 -17.50 -3.22 -13.58
CA ALA A 122 -17.93 -4.29 -12.69
C ALA A 122 -18.55 -3.74 -11.40
N ILE A 123 -18.00 -2.62 -10.90
CA ILE A 123 -18.32 -2.08 -9.58
C ILE A 123 -19.82 -1.79 -9.39
N PRO A 124 -20.48 -0.97 -10.24
CA PRO A 124 -21.92 -0.71 -10.06
C PRO A 124 -22.78 -1.97 -10.17
N ILE A 125 -22.31 -2.98 -10.92
CA ILE A 125 -23.04 -4.25 -11.09
C ILE A 125 -22.89 -5.13 -9.84
N ILE A 126 -21.70 -5.21 -9.26
CA ILE A 126 -21.47 -5.91 -7.99
C ILE A 126 -22.26 -5.21 -6.86
N GLU A 127 -22.29 -3.88 -6.85
CA GLU A 127 -23.11 -3.11 -5.91
C GLU A 127 -24.62 -3.38 -6.08
N ASP A 128 -25.10 -3.47 -7.32
CA ASP A 128 -26.49 -3.85 -7.64
C ASP A 128 -26.83 -5.24 -7.09
N LEU A 129 -25.95 -6.23 -7.29
CA LEU A 129 -26.13 -7.59 -6.78
C LEU A 129 -26.07 -7.64 -5.24
N ASP A 130 -25.11 -6.94 -4.62
CA ASP A 130 -24.97 -6.86 -3.17
C ASP A 130 -26.18 -6.21 -2.52
N HIS A 131 -26.77 -5.20 -3.17
CA HIS A 131 -27.94 -4.51 -2.65
C HIS A 131 -29.16 -5.45 -2.47
N VAL A 132 -29.31 -6.43 -3.36
CA VAL A 132 -30.38 -7.45 -3.29
C VAL A 132 -29.91 -8.78 -2.69
N GLY A 133 -28.70 -8.85 -2.14
CA GLY A 133 -28.15 -10.03 -1.48
C GLY A 133 -27.60 -11.13 -2.41
N LEU A 134 -27.69 -10.95 -3.73
CA LEU A 134 -27.19 -11.92 -4.71
C LEU A 134 -25.66 -12.06 -4.64
N PHE A 135 -24.93 -11.00 -4.33
CA PHE A 135 -23.47 -11.10 -4.20
C PHE A 135 -23.04 -11.90 -2.97
N VAL A 136 -23.75 -11.73 -1.84
CA VAL A 136 -23.53 -12.53 -0.61
C VAL A 136 -23.90 -14.00 -0.82
N GLN A 137 -24.88 -14.30 -1.68
CA GLN A 137 -25.18 -15.67 -2.07
C GLN A 137 -24.02 -16.34 -2.84
N LEU A 138 -23.29 -15.57 -3.66
CA LEU A 138 -22.09 -16.05 -4.35
C LEU A 138 -20.89 -16.16 -3.40
N VAL A 139 -20.69 -15.14 -2.56
CA VAL A 139 -19.56 -15.02 -1.63
C VAL A 139 -20.08 -14.64 -0.24
N PRO A 140 -20.46 -15.62 0.60
CA PRO A 140 -21.00 -15.37 1.93
C PRO A 140 -20.06 -14.56 2.83
N GLU A 141 -18.75 -14.71 2.66
CA GLU A 141 -17.72 -14.02 3.42
C GLU A 141 -17.68 -12.50 3.17
N TRP A 142 -18.41 -12.02 2.15
CA TRP A 142 -18.52 -10.61 1.82
C TRP A 142 -19.37 -9.82 2.82
N GLU A 143 -20.36 -10.47 3.47
CA GLU A 143 -21.37 -9.79 4.29
C GLU A 143 -20.76 -8.89 5.39
N PRO A 144 -19.73 -9.32 6.15
CA PRO A 144 -19.12 -8.48 7.19
C PRO A 144 -18.32 -7.27 6.67
N CYS A 145 -17.97 -7.23 5.39
CA CYS A 145 -17.27 -6.12 4.76
C CYS A 145 -18.21 -4.99 4.31
N ARG A 146 -19.51 -5.25 4.23
CA ARG A 146 -20.50 -4.32 3.68
C ARG A 146 -20.51 -3.00 4.44
N SER A 147 -20.25 -1.91 3.73
CA SER A 147 -20.23 -0.53 4.25
C SER A 147 -19.31 -0.35 5.47
N ARG A 148 -18.35 -1.24 5.68
CA ARG A 148 -17.47 -1.19 6.86
C ARG A 148 -16.46 -0.06 6.71
N PRO A 149 -16.35 0.87 7.67
CA PRO A 149 -15.39 1.97 7.60
C PRO A 149 -13.96 1.47 7.78
N GLN A 150 -13.02 2.05 7.03
CA GLN A 150 -11.59 1.80 7.18
C GLN A 150 -10.96 2.89 8.05
N ARG A 151 -10.15 2.50 9.04
CA ARG A 151 -9.49 3.42 9.98
C ARG A 151 -8.02 3.66 9.63
N ASN A 152 -7.76 4.05 8.39
CA ASN A 152 -6.45 4.53 7.95
C ASN A 152 -6.65 5.86 7.21
N ALA A 153 -5.74 6.82 7.37
CA ALA A 153 -5.84 8.18 6.83
C ALA A 153 -5.97 8.22 5.29
N TYR A 154 -5.58 7.14 4.62
CA TYR A 154 -5.53 7.07 3.16
C TYR A 154 -6.77 6.48 2.51
N HIS A 155 -7.49 5.57 3.18
CA HIS A 155 -8.61 4.90 2.56
C HIS A 155 -9.78 5.86 2.34
N ARG A 156 -10.11 6.07 1.07
CA ARG A 156 -11.29 6.85 0.65
C ARG A 156 -12.60 6.09 0.83
N PHE A 157 -12.55 4.77 0.79
CA PHE A 157 -13.72 3.90 0.62
C PHE A 157 -13.93 2.97 1.83
N THR A 158 -15.17 2.52 2.01
CA THR A 158 -15.48 1.37 2.87
C THR A 158 -14.77 0.11 2.38
N VAL A 159 -14.60 -0.90 3.24
CA VAL A 159 -13.84 -2.12 2.92
C VAL A 159 -14.34 -2.75 1.62
N ASP A 160 -15.64 -3.04 1.53
CA ASP A 160 -16.28 -3.59 0.32
C ASP A 160 -15.97 -2.78 -0.95
N ARG A 161 -16.19 -1.46 -0.94
CA ARG A 161 -15.94 -0.61 -2.10
C ARG A 161 -14.45 -0.58 -2.45
N HIS A 162 -13.57 -0.54 -1.47
CA HIS A 162 -12.13 -0.57 -1.69
C HIS A 162 -11.67 -1.87 -2.37
N LEU A 163 -12.17 -3.03 -1.92
CA LEU A 163 -11.87 -4.32 -2.55
C LEU A 163 -12.30 -4.36 -4.03
N MET A 164 -13.46 -3.78 -4.35
CA MET A 164 -13.92 -3.63 -5.73
C MET A 164 -13.04 -2.68 -6.56
N GLU A 165 -12.60 -1.57 -5.97
CA GLU A 165 -11.67 -0.62 -6.63
C GLU A 165 -10.30 -1.25 -6.87
N ALA A 166 -9.76 -2.02 -5.91
CA ALA A 166 -8.50 -2.74 -6.06
C ALA A 166 -8.57 -3.76 -7.19
N ALA A 167 -9.65 -4.56 -7.28
CA ALA A 167 -9.88 -5.46 -8.40
C ALA A 167 -10.03 -4.72 -9.74
N ALA A 168 -10.68 -3.56 -9.74
CA ALA A 168 -10.82 -2.73 -10.94
C ALA A 168 -9.48 -2.14 -11.42
N GLU A 169 -8.61 -1.71 -10.50
CA GLU A 169 -7.25 -1.29 -10.83
C GLU A 169 -6.39 -2.46 -11.32
N ALA A 170 -6.50 -3.63 -10.67
CA ALA A 170 -5.80 -4.86 -11.06
C ALA A 170 -6.17 -5.32 -12.49
N SER A 171 -7.41 -5.07 -12.93
CA SER A 171 -7.83 -5.36 -14.31
C SER A 171 -7.00 -4.64 -15.39
N ARG A 172 -6.33 -3.55 -15.04
CA ARG A 172 -5.44 -2.80 -15.95
C ARG A 172 -4.02 -3.36 -16.01
N LEU A 173 -3.70 -4.33 -15.14
CA LEU A 173 -2.37 -4.90 -14.97
C LEU A 173 -2.32 -6.39 -15.37
N VAL A 174 -3.41 -6.93 -15.91
CA VAL A 174 -3.54 -8.34 -16.29
C VAL A 174 -2.52 -8.78 -17.34
N ASP A 175 -2.01 -7.87 -18.16
CA ASP A 175 -0.99 -8.13 -19.18
C ASP A 175 0.42 -8.25 -18.60
N ARG A 176 0.61 -7.91 -17.32
CA ARG A 176 1.91 -7.99 -16.61
C ARG A 176 2.11 -9.31 -15.86
N VAL A 177 1.12 -10.20 -15.86
CA VAL A 177 1.14 -11.45 -15.08
C VAL A 177 0.70 -12.63 -15.93
N ASP A 178 1.25 -13.82 -15.66
CA ASP A 178 0.89 -15.05 -16.38
C ASP A 178 -0.49 -15.61 -15.95
N ARG A 179 -1.01 -15.18 -14.80
CA ARG A 179 -2.30 -15.60 -14.24
C ARG A 179 -3.22 -14.41 -13.93
N PRO A 180 -3.81 -13.78 -14.96
CA PRO A 180 -4.76 -12.67 -14.82
C PRO A 180 -5.93 -12.97 -13.89
N ASP A 181 -6.42 -14.21 -13.94
CA ASP A 181 -7.54 -14.70 -13.14
C ASP A 181 -7.21 -14.69 -11.64
N LEU A 182 -6.02 -15.17 -11.26
CA LEU A 182 -5.56 -15.13 -9.87
C LEU A 182 -5.29 -13.69 -9.40
N LEU A 183 -4.79 -12.82 -10.27
CA LEU A 183 -4.62 -11.40 -9.94
C LEU A 183 -5.97 -10.74 -9.62
N LEU A 184 -6.98 -10.95 -10.44
CA LEU A 184 -8.31 -10.35 -10.26
C LEU A 184 -9.01 -10.87 -8.99
N VAL A 185 -8.98 -12.18 -8.76
CA VAL A 185 -9.58 -12.80 -7.58
C VAL A 185 -8.80 -12.44 -6.31
N GLY A 186 -7.46 -12.50 -6.37
CA GLY A 186 -6.59 -12.09 -5.29
C GLY A 186 -6.78 -10.62 -4.92
N ALA A 187 -6.90 -9.71 -5.89
CA ALA A 187 -7.16 -8.30 -5.63
C ALA A 187 -8.51 -8.03 -4.97
N LEU A 188 -9.57 -8.74 -5.38
CA LEU A 188 -10.89 -8.60 -4.76
C LEU A 188 -10.91 -9.08 -3.30
N PHE A 189 -10.08 -10.07 -2.95
CA PHE A 189 -10.13 -10.71 -1.64
C PHE A 189 -8.90 -10.45 -0.76
N HIS A 190 -7.91 -9.67 -1.23
CA HIS A 190 -6.64 -9.46 -0.53
C HIS A 190 -6.81 -9.03 0.93
N ASP A 191 -7.86 -8.25 1.20
CA ASP A 191 -8.15 -7.64 2.49
C ASP A 191 -9.52 -8.05 3.08
N ILE A 192 -10.07 -9.18 2.63
CA ILE A 192 -11.41 -9.65 3.06
C ILE A 192 -11.49 -9.86 4.58
N GLY A 193 -10.37 -10.20 5.23
CA GLY A 193 -10.28 -10.40 6.67
C GLY A 193 -10.60 -9.14 7.51
N LYS A 194 -10.51 -7.93 6.93
CA LYS A 194 -10.89 -6.67 7.63
C LYS A 194 -12.36 -6.66 8.07
N GLY A 195 -13.22 -7.44 7.43
CA GLY A 195 -14.63 -7.63 7.81
C GLY A 195 -14.82 -8.34 9.16
N TYR A 196 -13.81 -9.06 9.63
CA TYR A 196 -13.90 -10.00 10.73
C TYR A 196 -13.09 -9.52 11.96
N PRO A 197 -13.35 -10.07 13.16
CA PRO A 197 -12.52 -9.83 14.33
C PRO A 197 -11.22 -10.63 14.25
N GLY A 198 -10.11 -10.07 14.74
CA GLY A 198 -8.79 -10.73 14.76
C GLY A 198 -7.76 -9.99 13.92
N ASP A 199 -6.61 -10.63 13.69
CA ASP A 199 -5.66 -10.16 12.68
C ASP A 199 -6.26 -10.41 11.28
N HIS A 200 -6.36 -9.34 10.49
CA HIS A 200 -7.01 -9.39 9.19
C HIS A 200 -6.27 -10.24 8.16
N THR A 201 -4.95 -10.40 8.29
CA THR A 201 -4.17 -11.24 7.38
C THR A 201 -4.38 -12.71 7.73
N GLU A 202 -4.28 -13.07 9.01
CA GLU A 202 -4.53 -14.44 9.48
C GLU A 202 -5.96 -14.90 9.13
N VAL A 203 -6.96 -14.07 9.42
CA VAL A 203 -8.36 -14.37 9.08
C VAL A 203 -8.55 -14.39 7.56
N GLY A 204 -7.90 -13.49 6.83
CA GLY A 204 -7.97 -13.44 5.37
C GLY A 204 -7.48 -14.73 4.72
N VAL A 205 -6.38 -15.31 5.22
CA VAL A 205 -5.83 -16.59 4.76
C VAL A 205 -6.85 -17.73 4.87
N ASP A 206 -7.46 -17.89 6.04
CA ASP A 206 -8.46 -18.94 6.29
C ASP A 206 -9.72 -18.78 5.41
N LEU A 207 -10.19 -17.54 5.27
CA LEU A 207 -11.34 -17.22 4.43
C LEU A 207 -11.03 -17.52 2.96
N LEU A 208 -9.86 -17.11 2.48
CA LEU A 208 -9.52 -17.29 1.08
C LEU A 208 -9.33 -18.76 0.70
N GLN A 209 -8.77 -19.58 1.58
CA GLN A 209 -8.72 -21.03 1.39
C GLN A 209 -10.13 -21.59 1.11
N THR A 210 -11.12 -21.15 1.91
CA THR A 210 -12.53 -21.57 1.78
C THR A 210 -13.15 -21.04 0.50
N ILE A 211 -12.96 -19.75 0.20
CA ILE A 211 -13.51 -19.07 -0.98
C ILE A 211 -12.96 -19.71 -2.26
N ALA A 212 -11.65 -19.83 -2.39
CA ALA A 212 -10.99 -20.33 -3.59
C ALA A 212 -11.35 -21.81 -3.86
N THR A 213 -11.39 -22.64 -2.82
CA THR A 213 -11.83 -24.04 -2.93
C THR A 213 -13.30 -24.12 -3.38
N ARG A 214 -14.19 -23.28 -2.82
CA ARG A 214 -15.60 -23.21 -3.24
C ARG A 214 -15.75 -22.75 -4.69
N MET A 215 -14.90 -21.83 -5.14
CA MET A 215 -14.84 -21.35 -6.53
C MET A 215 -14.26 -22.38 -7.51
N GLY A 216 -13.81 -23.54 -7.02
CA GLY A 216 -13.32 -24.63 -7.85
C GLY A 216 -11.91 -24.42 -8.42
N PHE A 217 -11.09 -23.55 -7.80
CA PHE A 217 -9.66 -23.51 -8.11
C PHE A 217 -8.99 -24.83 -7.69
N ASP A 218 -7.95 -25.23 -8.43
CA ASP A 218 -7.13 -26.38 -8.06
C ASP A 218 -6.23 -26.06 -6.84
N ALA A 219 -5.58 -27.08 -6.28
CA ALA A 219 -4.81 -26.92 -5.06
C ALA A 219 -3.66 -25.89 -5.20
N ASP A 220 -2.94 -25.91 -6.32
CA ASP A 220 -1.79 -25.03 -6.57
C ASP A 220 -2.25 -23.55 -6.70
N ASP A 221 -3.41 -23.33 -7.33
CA ASP A 221 -4.02 -22.01 -7.46
C ASP A 221 -4.58 -21.50 -6.14
N VAL A 222 -5.18 -22.38 -5.33
CA VAL A 222 -5.63 -22.04 -3.98
C VAL A 222 -4.44 -21.63 -3.11
N GLU A 223 -3.34 -22.39 -3.14
CA GLU A 223 -2.11 -22.04 -2.42
C GLU A 223 -1.55 -20.68 -2.89
N THR A 224 -1.55 -20.42 -4.21
CA THR A 224 -1.09 -19.14 -4.76
C THR A 224 -1.96 -17.97 -4.28
N LEU A 225 -3.28 -18.11 -4.34
CA LEU A 225 -4.21 -17.08 -3.85
C LEU A 225 -4.00 -16.84 -2.35
N VAL A 226 -3.89 -17.91 -1.56
CA VAL A 226 -3.69 -17.81 -0.11
C VAL A 226 -2.40 -17.08 0.19
N ALA A 227 -1.31 -17.40 -0.52
CA ALA A 227 -0.05 -16.70 -0.40
C ALA A 227 -0.15 -15.22 -0.83
N MET A 228 -0.97 -14.89 -1.83
CA MET A 228 -1.23 -13.48 -2.18
C MET A 228 -1.87 -12.72 -1.00
N VAL A 229 -2.88 -13.29 -0.34
CA VAL A 229 -3.48 -12.67 0.88
C VAL A 229 -2.48 -12.63 2.02
N GLN A 230 -1.70 -13.69 2.25
CA GLN A 230 -0.72 -13.74 3.32
C GLN A 230 0.37 -12.66 3.15
N HIS A 231 0.79 -12.38 1.91
CA HIS A 231 1.94 -11.52 1.62
C HIS A 231 1.57 -10.18 0.96
N HIS A 232 0.30 -9.78 0.94
CA HIS A 232 -0.13 -8.57 0.22
C HIS A 232 0.55 -7.27 0.72
N LEU A 233 1.01 -7.22 1.97
CA LEU A 233 1.77 -6.09 2.52
C LEU A 233 3.30 -6.22 2.38
N LEU A 234 3.81 -7.38 1.97
CA LEU A 234 5.26 -7.66 1.95
C LEU A 234 6.02 -6.67 1.07
N LEU A 235 5.65 -6.55 -0.20
CA LEU A 235 6.34 -5.67 -1.14
C LEU A 235 6.20 -4.19 -0.81
N PRO A 236 5.01 -3.63 -0.50
CA PRO A 236 4.92 -2.22 -0.16
C PRO A 236 5.70 -1.89 1.12
N ASP A 237 5.70 -2.77 2.13
CA ASP A 237 6.42 -2.53 3.38
C ASP A 237 7.94 -2.65 3.17
N VAL A 238 8.43 -3.70 2.50
CA VAL A 238 9.87 -3.85 2.26
C VAL A 238 10.39 -2.73 1.38
N ALA A 239 9.69 -2.40 0.29
CA ALA A 239 10.12 -1.37 -0.65
C ALA A 239 10.28 0.00 0.01
N THR A 240 9.48 0.32 1.03
CA THR A 240 9.48 1.66 1.66
C THR A 240 9.96 1.71 3.10
N ARG A 241 10.28 0.58 3.73
CA ARG A 241 10.75 0.55 5.14
C ARG A 241 12.10 -0.13 5.26
N ARG A 242 12.54 -0.88 4.26
CA ARG A 242 13.82 -1.60 4.30
C ARG A 242 14.78 -1.05 3.27
N ASP A 243 16.01 -1.51 3.40
CA ASP A 243 17.04 -1.16 2.47
C ASP A 243 17.16 -2.16 1.32
N LEU A 244 16.89 -1.68 0.10
CA LEU A 244 16.95 -2.53 -1.09
C LEU A 244 18.37 -2.90 -1.50
N ASP A 245 19.37 -2.19 -0.97
CA ASP A 245 20.80 -2.44 -1.14
C ASP A 245 21.40 -3.32 -0.01
N ASP A 246 20.56 -3.97 0.78
CA ASP A 246 20.95 -5.02 1.72
C ASP A 246 20.57 -6.40 1.13
N ASP A 247 21.55 -7.30 1.08
CA ASP A 247 21.43 -8.61 0.41
C ASP A 247 20.42 -9.50 1.13
N GLY A 248 20.45 -9.48 2.46
CA GLY A 248 19.49 -10.18 3.30
C GLY A 248 18.06 -9.67 3.14
N THR A 249 17.87 -8.38 2.85
CA THR A 249 16.55 -7.85 2.49
C THR A 249 16.02 -8.47 1.20
N ILE A 250 16.84 -8.55 0.14
CA ILE A 250 16.42 -9.19 -1.13
C ILE A 250 16.20 -10.70 -0.94
N ALA A 251 17.10 -11.38 -0.22
CA ALA A 251 17.01 -12.81 0.05
C ALA A 251 15.76 -13.16 0.86
N SER A 252 15.45 -12.39 1.92
CA SER A 252 14.26 -12.63 2.75
C SER A 252 12.95 -12.51 1.97
N VAL A 253 12.85 -11.59 1.01
CA VAL A 253 11.68 -11.49 0.13
C VAL A 253 11.63 -12.67 -0.82
N ALA A 254 12.75 -13.06 -1.43
CA ALA A 254 12.82 -14.23 -2.31
C ALA A 254 12.37 -15.51 -1.59
N ASP A 255 12.86 -15.72 -0.36
CA ASP A 255 12.48 -16.86 0.49
C ASP A 255 10.98 -16.82 0.86
N ALA A 256 10.46 -15.64 1.20
CA ALA A 256 9.05 -15.48 1.55
C ALA A 256 8.11 -15.75 0.36
N VAL A 257 8.45 -15.30 -0.85
CA VAL A 257 7.57 -15.49 -2.02
C VAL A 257 7.76 -16.86 -2.70
N GLY A 258 8.96 -17.44 -2.63
CA GLY A 258 9.31 -18.77 -3.16
C GLY A 258 9.16 -18.98 -4.67
N SER A 259 8.45 -18.11 -5.41
CA SER A 259 8.19 -18.28 -6.84
C SER A 259 8.09 -16.95 -7.59
N SER A 260 8.57 -16.96 -8.84
CA SER A 260 8.46 -15.81 -9.74
C SER A 260 7.00 -15.44 -10.04
N ARG A 261 6.11 -16.44 -10.11
CA ARG A 261 4.67 -16.20 -10.31
C ARG A 261 4.07 -15.37 -9.18
N LEU A 262 4.27 -15.79 -7.92
CA LEU A 262 3.73 -15.07 -6.77
C LEU A 262 4.32 -13.65 -6.67
N LEU A 263 5.62 -13.49 -6.92
CA LEU A 263 6.28 -12.17 -6.91
C LEU A 263 5.60 -11.18 -7.87
N HIS A 264 5.35 -11.59 -9.11
CA HIS A 264 4.72 -10.71 -10.11
C HIS A 264 3.25 -10.42 -9.79
N LEU A 265 2.52 -11.42 -9.27
CA LEU A 265 1.15 -11.22 -8.78
C LEU A 265 1.10 -10.22 -7.61
N LEU A 266 1.99 -10.35 -6.62
CA LEU A 266 2.12 -9.41 -5.51
C LEU A 266 2.53 -8.01 -5.98
N GLY A 267 3.43 -7.90 -6.95
CA GLY A 267 3.83 -6.62 -7.52
C GLY A 267 2.67 -5.87 -8.17
N ALA A 268 1.86 -6.57 -8.98
CA ALA A 268 0.66 -6.01 -9.59
C ALA A 268 -0.42 -5.69 -8.54
N LEU A 269 -0.64 -6.57 -7.56
CA LEU A 269 -1.57 -6.35 -6.46
C LEU A 269 -1.20 -5.11 -5.64
N THR A 270 0.08 -4.96 -5.31
CA THR A 270 0.61 -3.82 -4.52
C THR A 270 0.32 -2.48 -5.21
N GLU A 271 0.51 -2.42 -6.52
CA GLU A 271 0.22 -1.23 -7.32
C GLU A 271 -1.28 -0.94 -7.36
N ALA A 272 -2.10 -1.96 -7.67
CA ALA A 272 -3.54 -1.84 -7.74
C ALA A 272 -4.17 -1.40 -6.41
N ASP A 273 -3.78 -2.03 -5.30
CA ASP A 273 -4.23 -1.69 -3.95
C ASP A 273 -3.81 -0.26 -3.55
N SER A 274 -2.55 0.11 -3.82
CA SER A 274 -2.05 1.44 -3.51
C SER A 274 -2.82 2.53 -4.27
N ILE A 275 -3.16 2.31 -5.55
CA ILE A 275 -3.96 3.26 -6.35
C ILE A 275 -5.41 3.32 -5.82
N ALA A 276 -6.01 2.17 -5.52
CA ALA A 276 -7.38 2.08 -5.01
C ALA A 276 -7.56 2.68 -3.62
N THR A 277 -6.50 2.67 -2.80
CA THR A 277 -6.50 3.29 -1.47
C THR A 277 -6.68 4.81 -1.57
N GLY A 278 -5.94 5.49 -2.45
CA GLY A 278 -6.11 6.92 -2.70
C GLY A 278 -4.94 7.57 -3.47
N PRO A 279 -5.13 8.81 -3.96
CA PRO A 279 -4.18 9.48 -4.85
C PRO A 279 -2.80 9.78 -4.23
N SER A 280 -2.66 9.69 -2.91
CA SER A 280 -1.38 9.87 -2.20
C SER A 280 -0.68 8.55 -1.87
N ALA A 281 -1.33 7.40 -2.04
CA ALA A 281 -0.77 6.09 -1.65
C ALA A 281 0.12 5.44 -2.71
N TRP A 282 0.00 5.85 -3.98
CA TRP A 282 0.90 5.46 -5.07
C TRP A 282 1.56 6.68 -5.72
N SER A 283 2.89 6.72 -5.72
CA SER A 283 3.69 7.79 -6.34
C SER A 283 4.72 7.18 -7.30
N SER A 284 5.25 7.98 -8.23
CA SER A 284 6.32 7.52 -9.13
C SER A 284 7.55 7.00 -8.37
N TRP A 285 7.84 7.61 -7.22
CA TRP A 285 8.90 7.17 -6.32
C TRP A 285 8.61 5.80 -5.70
N LYS A 286 7.43 5.61 -5.10
CA LYS A 286 7.03 4.32 -4.49
C LYS A 286 6.98 3.21 -5.56
N GLY A 287 6.43 3.51 -6.73
CA GLY A 287 6.42 2.57 -7.86
C GLY A 287 7.82 2.21 -8.33
N GLY A 288 8.76 3.16 -8.34
CA GLY A 288 10.17 2.90 -8.61
C GLY A 288 10.79 1.89 -7.64
N LEU A 289 10.57 2.08 -6.33
CA LEU A 289 11.08 1.18 -5.29
C LEU A 289 10.49 -0.24 -5.39
N VAL A 290 9.18 -0.35 -5.60
CA VAL A 290 8.52 -1.66 -5.76
C VAL A 290 9.03 -2.38 -7.02
N ASN A 291 9.14 -1.67 -8.15
CA ASN A 291 9.66 -2.26 -9.39
C ASN A 291 11.12 -2.70 -9.27
N GLU A 292 11.93 -1.91 -8.56
CA GLU A 292 13.32 -2.25 -8.27
C GLU A 292 13.41 -3.51 -7.38
N LEU A 293 12.63 -3.57 -6.30
CA LEU A 293 12.56 -4.75 -5.44
C LEU A 293 12.13 -5.99 -6.24
N VAL A 294 11.04 -5.91 -7.03
CA VAL A 294 10.56 -7.01 -7.86
C VAL A 294 11.64 -7.47 -8.85
N SER A 295 12.34 -6.54 -9.50
CA SER A 295 13.42 -6.87 -10.44
C SER A 295 14.57 -7.62 -9.77
N ARG A 296 15.05 -7.12 -8.62
CA ARG A 296 16.16 -7.73 -7.87
C ARG A 296 15.78 -9.11 -7.33
N VAL A 297 14.58 -9.25 -6.76
CA VAL A 297 14.08 -10.55 -6.26
C VAL A 297 13.85 -11.53 -7.41
N SER A 298 13.34 -11.07 -8.56
CA SER A 298 13.16 -11.92 -9.74
C SER A 298 14.47 -12.50 -10.24
N HIS A 299 15.56 -11.72 -10.21
CA HIS A 299 16.90 -12.20 -10.54
C HIS A 299 17.36 -13.32 -9.60
N VAL A 300 17.18 -13.16 -8.28
CA VAL A 300 17.53 -14.18 -7.29
C VAL A 300 16.69 -15.45 -7.48
N LEU A 301 15.38 -15.32 -7.70
CA LEU A 301 14.49 -16.46 -7.97
C LEU A 301 14.82 -17.19 -9.29
N ALA A 302 15.44 -16.51 -10.24
CA ALA A 302 15.96 -17.10 -11.48
C ALA A 302 17.30 -17.83 -11.28
N GLY A 303 17.84 -17.86 -10.05
CA GLY A 303 19.12 -18.49 -9.70
C GLY A 303 20.33 -17.57 -9.86
N GLY A 304 20.12 -16.27 -10.05
CA GLY A 304 21.18 -15.27 -10.07
C GLY A 304 21.74 -14.98 -8.67
N ASP A 305 22.98 -14.49 -8.61
CA ASP A 305 23.63 -14.14 -7.36
C ASP A 305 23.08 -12.80 -6.83
N VAL A 306 22.65 -12.78 -5.56
CA VAL A 306 22.19 -11.56 -4.90
C VAL A 306 23.26 -10.46 -4.95
N GLY A 307 24.55 -10.81 -4.91
CA GLY A 307 25.66 -9.87 -5.01
C GLY A 307 25.76 -9.13 -6.37
N GLU A 308 25.14 -9.66 -7.42
CA GLU A 308 25.09 -8.99 -8.74
C GLU A 308 24.05 -7.87 -8.77
N VAL A 309 22.98 -8.01 -7.99
CA VAL A 309 21.86 -7.06 -7.90
C VAL A 309 21.91 -6.19 -6.64
N VAL A 310 22.76 -6.58 -5.68
CA VAL A 310 23.05 -5.88 -4.44
C VAL A 310 24.56 -5.67 -4.35
N GLY A 311 25.04 -4.44 -4.56
CA GLY A 311 26.49 -4.21 -4.53
C GLY A 311 27.01 -2.91 -5.15
N GLY A 312 26.16 -1.92 -5.42
CA GLY A 312 26.59 -0.65 -6.03
C GLY A 312 26.62 0.56 -5.10
N SER A 313 26.18 0.42 -3.85
CA SER A 313 25.41 1.48 -3.21
C SER A 313 25.99 1.84 -1.85
N PHE A 314 26.85 2.87 -1.90
CA PHE A 314 27.27 3.70 -0.79
C PHE A 314 28.38 3.11 0.14
N PRO A 315 29.56 3.75 0.22
CA PRO A 315 30.01 4.86 -0.63
C PRO A 315 30.21 4.42 -2.09
N ASP A 316 29.66 5.18 -3.03
CA ASP A 316 30.00 5.04 -4.46
C ASP A 316 31.47 5.44 -4.73
N ALA A 317 31.96 5.22 -5.96
CA ALA A 317 33.35 5.51 -6.31
C ALA A 317 33.73 7.00 -6.11
N GLU A 318 32.82 7.94 -6.40
CA GLU A 318 33.07 9.37 -6.17
C GLU A 318 33.14 9.67 -4.67
N GLN A 319 32.21 9.10 -3.89
CA GLN A 319 32.13 9.27 -2.44
C GLN A 319 33.33 8.66 -1.70
N ARG A 320 33.90 7.55 -2.20
CA ARG A 320 35.16 7.01 -1.67
C ARG A 320 36.31 7.97 -1.89
N LEU A 321 36.42 8.58 -3.08
CA LEU A 321 37.42 9.61 -3.33
C LEU A 321 37.25 10.82 -2.39
N LEU A 322 36.01 11.21 -2.07
CA LEU A 322 35.74 12.26 -1.08
C LEU A 322 36.18 11.86 0.34
N LEU A 323 36.01 10.60 0.73
CA LEU A 323 36.51 10.08 2.01
C LEU A 323 38.04 10.05 2.06
N GLU A 324 38.69 9.60 0.98
CA GLU A 324 40.15 9.54 0.85
C GLU A 324 40.81 10.92 0.86
N ASP A 325 40.20 11.91 0.21
CA ASP A 325 40.67 13.31 0.23
C ASP A 325 40.70 13.88 1.66
N GLY A 326 39.75 13.44 2.51
CA GLY A 326 39.72 13.78 3.92
C GLY A 326 39.44 15.26 4.19
N SER A 327 39.00 16.06 3.23
CA SER A 327 38.52 17.41 3.51
C SER A 327 37.14 17.39 4.19
N PHE A 328 36.84 18.44 4.93
CA PHE A 328 35.47 18.65 5.42
C PHE A 328 34.60 19.15 4.26
N LEU A 329 33.55 18.41 3.95
CA LEU A 329 32.64 18.72 2.84
C LEU A 329 31.20 18.81 3.35
N VAL A 330 30.49 19.83 2.88
CA VAL A 330 29.02 19.87 2.91
C VAL A 330 28.57 20.37 1.54
N ARG A 331 28.03 19.46 0.74
CA ARG A 331 27.60 19.72 -0.65
C ARG A 331 26.14 19.34 -0.79
N GLY A 332 25.29 20.33 -1.08
CA GLY A 332 23.90 20.10 -1.46
C GLY A 332 23.74 20.25 -2.97
N GLU A 333 23.13 19.27 -3.62
CA GLU A 333 22.84 19.27 -5.05
C GLU A 333 21.45 18.70 -5.30
N GLY A 334 20.58 19.49 -5.94
CA GLY A 334 19.16 19.19 -6.07
C GLY A 334 18.55 18.87 -4.70
N ARG A 335 18.15 17.61 -4.49
CA ARG A 335 17.54 17.10 -3.25
C ARG A 335 18.43 16.18 -2.43
N THR A 336 19.74 16.22 -2.69
CA THR A 336 20.72 15.37 -2.02
C THR A 336 21.74 16.23 -1.31
N LEU A 337 21.94 15.97 -0.02
CA LEU A 337 23.01 16.55 0.80
C LEU A 337 24.07 15.49 1.05
N THR A 338 25.31 15.77 0.67
CA THR A 338 26.50 14.98 1.01
C THR A 338 27.33 15.71 2.07
N VAL A 339 27.65 15.02 3.16
CA VAL A 339 28.48 15.53 4.25
C VAL A 339 29.66 14.59 4.45
N VAL A 340 30.88 15.11 4.42
CA VAL A 340 32.10 14.42 4.87
C VAL A 340 32.67 15.19 6.05
N ALA A 341 32.82 14.52 7.19
CA ALA A 341 33.31 15.12 8.42
C ALA A 341 34.23 14.17 9.19
N ALA A 342 34.87 14.67 10.25
CA ALA A 342 35.52 13.80 11.21
C ALA A 342 34.46 12.91 11.88
N ASP A 343 34.74 11.61 11.97
CA ASP A 343 33.82 10.67 12.60
C ASP A 343 33.77 10.93 14.10
N ARG A 344 32.57 11.28 14.58
CA ARG A 344 32.29 11.65 15.97
C ARG A 344 30.84 11.32 16.29
N THR A 345 30.62 10.83 17.50
CA THR A 345 29.28 10.55 18.03
C THR A 345 28.36 11.77 17.85
N GLY A 346 27.17 11.51 17.29
CA GLY A 346 26.15 12.53 17.04
C GLY A 346 26.36 13.42 15.81
N THR A 347 27.36 13.15 14.95
CA THR A 347 27.53 13.86 13.67
C THR A 347 26.28 13.73 12.80
N PHE A 348 25.79 12.50 12.60
CA PHE A 348 24.57 12.21 11.86
C PHE A 348 23.36 12.96 12.44
N SER A 349 23.15 12.84 13.77
CA SER A 349 22.06 13.51 14.47
C SER A 349 22.10 15.02 14.27
N LYS A 350 23.26 15.68 14.44
CA LYS A 350 23.40 17.12 14.23
C LYS A 350 23.02 17.56 12.82
N VAL A 351 23.39 16.79 11.78
CA VAL A 351 23.00 17.07 10.40
C VAL A 351 21.48 16.95 10.23
N ALA A 352 20.88 15.85 10.70
CA ALA A 352 19.43 15.64 10.66
C ALA A 352 18.65 16.76 11.37
N GLY A 353 19.15 17.24 12.52
CA GLY A 353 18.51 18.35 13.23
C GLY A 353 18.63 19.68 12.48
N VAL A 354 19.73 19.95 11.77
CA VAL A 354 19.84 21.15 10.93
C VAL A 354 18.90 21.08 9.73
N LEU A 355 18.75 19.92 9.10
CA LEU A 355 17.77 19.71 8.03
C LEU A 355 16.35 20.01 8.53
N SER A 356 15.96 19.44 9.67
CA SER A 356 14.66 19.70 10.29
C SER A 356 14.46 21.17 10.67
N LEU A 357 15.51 21.85 11.17
CA LEU A 357 15.47 23.27 11.52
C LEU A 357 15.15 24.15 10.31
N ASN A 358 15.55 23.73 9.10
CA ASN A 358 15.26 24.44 7.85
C ASN A 358 14.02 23.91 7.12
N GLY A 359 13.29 22.93 7.70
CA GLY A 359 12.11 22.34 7.08
C GLY A 359 12.42 21.46 5.87
N ALA A 360 13.63 20.90 5.81
CA ALA A 360 13.98 19.90 4.83
C ALA A 360 13.66 18.52 5.41
N ASP A 361 12.53 17.95 4.98
CA ASP A 361 12.10 16.63 5.43
C ASP A 361 13.00 15.55 4.82
N VAL A 362 13.55 14.69 5.65
CA VAL A 362 14.45 13.62 5.22
C VAL A 362 13.63 12.43 4.75
N LEU A 363 13.88 11.93 3.54
CA LEU A 363 13.23 10.75 2.96
C LEU A 363 14.10 9.49 3.04
N GLY A 364 15.37 9.66 3.38
CA GLY A 364 16.31 8.56 3.53
C GLY A 364 17.73 9.09 3.72
N ALA A 365 18.55 8.29 4.38
CA ALA A 365 19.91 8.66 4.68
C ALA A 365 20.83 7.42 4.75
N SER A 366 22.05 7.59 4.28
CA SER A 366 23.09 6.57 4.34
C SER A 366 24.29 7.16 5.07
N ALA A 367 24.94 6.36 5.91
CA ALA A 367 26.10 6.80 6.66
C ALA A 367 27.20 5.72 6.66
N HIS A 368 28.44 6.17 6.53
CA HIS A 368 29.58 5.28 6.42
C HIS A 368 30.75 5.92 7.14
N SER A 369 31.40 5.13 7.99
CA SER A 369 32.58 5.56 8.73
C SER A 369 33.78 4.72 8.34
N GLU A 370 34.84 5.39 7.90
CA GLU A 370 36.12 4.75 7.55
C GLU A 370 37.29 5.69 7.91
N ASN A 371 38.38 5.14 8.44
CA ASN A 371 39.62 5.88 8.72
C ASN A 371 39.41 7.15 9.57
N GLY A 372 38.47 7.12 10.52
CA GLY A 372 38.13 8.25 11.39
C GLY A 372 37.35 9.38 10.70
N ARG A 373 36.74 9.09 9.55
CA ARG A 373 35.89 10.00 8.78
C ARG A 373 34.51 9.40 8.60
N ALA A 374 33.50 10.26 8.71
CA ALA A 374 32.12 9.92 8.47
C ALA A 374 31.65 10.59 7.17
N LEU A 375 31.11 9.78 6.26
CA LEU A 375 30.31 10.21 5.12
C LEU A 375 28.85 10.03 5.50
N SER A 376 28.02 11.04 5.23
CA SER A 376 26.57 10.92 5.33
C SER A 376 25.91 11.56 4.13
N VAL A 377 24.99 10.83 3.50
CA VAL A 377 24.17 11.32 2.39
C VAL A 377 22.72 11.33 2.82
N PHE A 378 22.05 12.47 2.69
CA PHE A 378 20.64 12.65 3.01
C PHE A 378 19.87 13.00 1.74
N ARG A 379 18.80 12.27 1.47
CA ARG A 379 17.80 12.62 0.45
C ARG A 379 16.66 13.34 1.14
N VAL A 380 16.24 14.48 0.61
CA VAL A 380 15.17 15.30 1.20
C VAL A 380 13.97 15.46 0.27
N GLY A 381 12.80 15.69 0.86
CA GLY A 381 11.53 15.86 0.16
C GLY A 381 11.43 17.15 -0.63
N SER A 382 10.36 17.24 -1.43
CA SER A 382 10.03 18.47 -2.17
C SER A 382 9.33 19.44 -1.24
N ALA A 383 9.98 20.55 -0.87
CA ALA A 383 9.29 21.64 -0.21
C ALA A 383 8.41 22.40 -1.23
N PRO A 384 7.27 22.98 -0.82
CA PRO A 384 6.45 23.84 -1.68
C PRO A 384 7.23 25.03 -2.28
N ASP A 385 8.30 25.46 -1.59
CA ASP A 385 9.07 26.66 -1.88
C ASP A 385 10.32 26.42 -2.76
N GLY A 386 10.51 25.20 -3.29
CA GLY A 386 11.62 24.84 -4.16
C GLY A 386 12.72 24.01 -3.47
N ASP A 387 13.93 24.02 -4.03
CA ASP A 387 15.08 23.30 -3.48
C ASP A 387 15.55 23.94 -2.16
N PRO A 388 16.11 23.15 -1.21
CA PRO A 388 16.60 23.69 0.05
C PRO A 388 17.71 24.74 -0.13
N ASP A 389 17.77 25.72 0.78
CA ASP A 389 18.88 26.68 0.84
C ASP A 389 20.15 25.97 1.36
N TRP A 390 20.86 25.32 0.45
CA TRP A 390 22.06 24.55 0.75
C TRP A 390 23.20 25.39 1.31
N THR A 391 23.26 26.68 0.98
CA THR A 391 24.28 27.59 1.51
C THR A 391 24.05 27.80 3.01
N ARG A 392 22.83 28.18 3.38
CA ARG A 392 22.44 28.35 4.78
C ARG A 392 22.54 27.05 5.57
N ILE A 393 22.09 25.94 5.01
CA ILE A 393 22.16 24.62 5.65
C ILE A 393 23.62 24.24 5.90
N ALA A 394 24.51 24.44 4.93
CA ALA A 394 25.94 24.14 5.09
C ALA A 394 26.59 24.95 6.22
N ASP A 395 26.28 26.24 6.33
CA ASP A 395 26.79 27.09 7.42
C ASP A 395 26.27 26.65 8.79
N GLN A 396 24.99 26.27 8.88
CA GLN A 396 24.43 25.76 10.12
C GLN A 396 25.00 24.40 10.50
N ILE A 397 25.27 23.51 9.53
CA ILE A 397 25.95 22.23 9.78
C ILE A 397 27.36 22.49 10.34
N ARG A 398 28.13 23.41 9.76
CA ARG A 398 29.44 23.81 10.29
C ARG A 398 29.35 24.28 11.74
N LEU A 399 28.37 25.14 12.06
CA LEU A 399 28.15 25.62 13.42
C LEU A 399 27.72 24.50 14.37
N ALA A 400 26.83 23.60 13.94
CA ALA A 400 26.34 22.48 14.75
C ALA A 400 27.45 21.49 15.08
N LEU A 401 28.25 21.09 14.08
CA LEU A 401 29.39 20.19 14.27
C LEU A 401 30.48 20.81 15.14
N ALA A 402 30.67 22.14 15.06
CA ALA A 402 31.55 22.88 15.95
C ALA A 402 30.98 23.13 17.36
N GLY A 403 29.76 22.67 17.67
CA GLY A 403 29.10 22.90 18.96
C GLY A 403 28.66 24.35 19.20
N ARG A 404 28.58 25.17 18.15
CA ARG A 404 28.23 26.60 18.21
C ARG A 404 26.78 26.89 17.79
N LEU A 405 25.98 25.86 17.56
CA LEU A 405 24.55 25.97 17.30
C LEU A 405 23.77 25.22 18.38
N ALA A 406 23.01 25.96 19.20
CA ALA A 406 22.06 25.38 20.16
C ALA A 406 20.85 24.80 19.41
N LEU A 407 21.04 23.59 18.86
CA LEU A 407 20.10 22.96 17.94
C LEU A 407 18.81 22.52 18.65
N SER A 408 18.93 21.85 19.80
CA SER A 408 17.77 21.37 20.58
C SER A 408 16.85 22.53 21.00
N ALA A 409 17.42 23.64 21.47
CA ALA A 409 16.66 24.83 21.85
C ALA A 409 15.88 25.43 20.66
N ARG A 410 16.53 25.54 19.49
CA ARG A 410 15.89 26.09 18.27
C ARG A 410 14.80 25.18 17.72
N LEU A 411 15.01 23.86 17.77
CA LEU A 411 13.98 22.89 17.38
C LEU A 411 12.79 22.91 18.36
N GLY A 412 13.05 23.09 19.66
CA GLY A 412 12.01 23.30 20.67
C GLY A 412 11.19 24.57 20.46
N ASP A 413 11.81 25.68 20.04
CA ASP A 413 11.07 26.89 19.68
C ASP A 413 10.21 26.70 18.42
N ARG A 414 10.72 25.93 17.44
CA ARG A 414 9.98 25.57 16.23
C ARG A 414 8.80 24.65 16.54
N SER A 415 8.98 23.64 17.39
CA SER A 415 7.90 22.70 17.75
C SER A 415 6.73 23.41 18.44
N ARG A 416 7.00 24.40 19.30
CA ARG A 416 5.96 25.22 19.95
C ARG A 416 5.10 26.03 18.98
N THR A 417 5.67 26.40 17.83
CA THR A 417 4.98 27.18 16.80
C THR A 417 4.31 26.27 15.76
N TYR A 418 4.77 25.01 15.67
CA TYR A 418 4.28 24.04 14.72
C TYR A 418 2.83 23.65 15.02
N ARG A 419 1.98 23.68 13.99
CA ARG A 419 0.59 23.20 14.06
C ARG A 419 0.48 21.96 13.17
N PRO A 420 0.33 20.75 13.74
CA PRO A 420 0.15 19.56 12.94
C PRO A 420 -1.15 19.65 12.14
N VAL A 421 -1.13 19.12 10.91
CA VAL A 421 -2.34 18.93 10.12
C VAL A 421 -3.22 17.91 10.84
N ARG A 422 -4.44 18.32 11.22
CA ARG A 422 -5.38 17.42 11.88
C ARG A 422 -6.00 16.48 10.85
N LEU A 423 -5.48 15.25 10.76
CA LEU A 423 -6.14 14.16 10.06
C LEU A 423 -7.21 13.52 10.95
N SER A 424 -8.16 12.81 10.35
CA SER A 424 -9.24 12.11 11.06
C SER A 424 -8.75 10.83 11.78
N ALA A 425 -7.58 10.32 11.42
CA ALA A 425 -6.96 9.15 12.01
C ALA A 425 -6.38 9.47 13.41
N ARG A 426 -6.39 8.48 14.31
CA ARG A 426 -5.69 8.59 15.59
C ARG A 426 -4.19 8.40 15.32
N PRO A 427 -3.30 9.25 15.88
CA PRO A 427 -1.86 9.05 15.74
C PRO A 427 -1.43 7.70 16.30
N ALA A 428 -0.40 7.11 15.70
CA ALA A 428 0.21 5.89 16.20
C ALA A 428 0.76 6.08 17.62
N ARG A 429 0.76 5.01 18.41
CA ARG A 429 1.51 5.00 19.67
C ARG A 429 2.98 4.77 19.35
N PRO A 430 3.91 5.56 19.93
CA PRO A 430 5.34 5.28 19.81
C PRO A 430 5.65 3.84 20.17
N ARG A 431 6.33 3.13 19.28
CA ARG A 431 6.81 1.76 19.48
C ARG A 431 8.12 1.54 18.74
N MET A 432 8.90 0.60 19.24
CA MET A 432 10.11 0.10 18.62
C MET A 432 9.93 -1.38 18.30
N THR A 433 10.42 -1.82 17.15
CA THR A 433 10.60 -3.24 16.82
C THR A 433 12.04 -3.49 16.41
N VAL A 434 12.52 -4.70 16.66
CA VAL A 434 13.90 -5.12 16.39
C VAL A 434 13.89 -6.28 15.41
N ASP A 435 14.72 -6.18 14.38
CA ASP A 435 14.99 -7.25 13.43
C ASP A 435 16.50 -7.52 13.37
N ASN A 436 16.87 -8.69 13.89
CA ASN A 436 18.22 -9.22 13.90
C ASN A 436 18.41 -10.40 12.93
N LEU A 437 17.47 -10.62 12.01
CA LEU A 437 17.51 -11.73 11.06
C LEU A 437 17.78 -11.26 9.64
N THR A 438 17.20 -10.13 9.23
CA THR A 438 17.25 -9.68 7.83
C THR A 438 18.66 -9.27 7.41
N SER A 439 19.31 -8.34 8.12
CA SER A 439 20.66 -7.91 7.74
C SER A 439 21.73 -8.81 8.37
N ALA A 440 22.68 -9.27 7.57
CA ALA A 440 23.82 -10.05 8.08
C ALA A 440 24.76 -9.22 8.97
N THR A 441 24.76 -7.90 8.81
CA THR A 441 25.82 -7.04 9.36
C THR A 441 25.35 -5.94 10.31
N ALA A 442 24.04 -5.74 10.46
CA ALA A 442 23.48 -4.71 11.33
C ALA A 442 22.21 -5.19 12.05
N THR A 443 21.91 -4.58 13.19
CA THR A 443 20.62 -4.69 13.85
C THR A 443 19.68 -3.66 13.25
N VAL A 444 18.52 -4.09 12.74
CA VAL A 444 17.53 -3.19 12.17
C VAL A 444 16.55 -2.80 13.27
N ILE A 445 16.50 -1.51 13.60
CA ILE A 445 15.53 -0.93 14.53
C ILE A 445 14.50 -0.16 13.73
N GLU A 446 13.23 -0.55 13.85
CA GLU A 446 12.13 0.21 13.27
C GLU A 446 11.37 0.95 14.37
N VAL A 447 11.22 2.26 14.19
CA VAL A 447 10.54 3.16 15.11
C VAL A 447 9.29 3.69 14.43
N THR A 448 8.13 3.42 15.01
CA THR A 448 6.85 4.01 14.57
C THR A 448 6.37 5.01 15.60
N CYS A 449 6.11 6.25 15.21
CA CYS A 449 5.58 7.28 16.11
C CYS A 449 4.88 8.41 15.35
N PRO A 450 4.13 9.30 16.04
CA PRO A 450 3.55 10.48 15.39
C PRO A 450 4.63 11.37 14.77
N ASP A 451 4.36 11.88 13.57
CA ASP A 451 5.23 12.84 12.90
C ASP A 451 5.26 14.18 13.66
N GLY A 452 6.40 14.86 13.57
CA GLY A 452 6.62 16.11 14.28
C GLY A 452 8.01 16.70 14.03
N VAL A 453 8.18 17.94 14.49
CA VAL A 453 9.44 18.67 14.32
C VAL A 453 10.60 17.90 14.96
N GLY A 454 11.60 17.58 14.14
CA GLY A 454 12.86 16.97 14.56
C GLY A 454 12.76 15.56 15.13
N VAL A 455 11.73 14.78 14.77
CA VAL A 455 11.63 13.35 15.16
C VAL A 455 12.92 12.58 14.83
N LEU A 456 13.41 12.65 13.59
CA LEU A 456 14.65 11.99 13.18
C LEU A 456 15.87 12.42 14.04
N TYR A 457 15.97 13.70 14.38
CA TYR A 457 17.03 14.20 15.26
C TYR A 457 16.93 13.58 16.66
N ARG A 458 15.72 13.48 17.22
CA ARG A 458 15.47 12.92 18.56
C ARG A 458 15.80 11.43 18.59
N ILE A 459 15.37 10.66 17.59
CA ILE A 459 15.68 9.22 17.49
C ILE A 459 17.19 9.01 17.33
N THR A 460 17.83 9.69 16.38
CA THR A 460 19.28 9.52 16.15
C THR A 460 20.15 10.06 17.29
N ARG A 461 19.62 10.98 18.09
CA ARG A 461 20.26 11.41 19.34
C ARG A 461 20.23 10.31 20.40
N ALA A 462 19.11 9.58 20.51
CA ALA A 462 19.02 8.45 21.43
C ALA A 462 20.09 7.38 21.13
N PHE A 463 20.34 7.09 19.84
CA PHE A 463 21.44 6.22 19.42
C PHE A 463 22.82 6.78 19.78
N ALA A 464 23.02 8.08 19.53
CA ALA A 464 24.28 8.74 19.85
C ALA A 464 24.57 8.77 21.36
N GLU A 465 23.55 8.84 22.23
CA GLU A 465 23.73 8.79 23.69
C GLU A 465 24.15 7.40 24.21
N LEU A 466 23.95 6.36 23.40
CA LEU A 466 24.35 4.98 23.67
C LEU A 466 25.58 4.53 22.85
N ASP A 467 26.28 5.48 22.22
CA ASP A 467 27.45 5.22 21.37
C ASP A 467 27.18 4.20 20.23
N LEU A 468 25.96 4.19 19.71
CA LEU A 468 25.56 3.33 18.59
C LEU A 468 25.85 4.02 17.25
N ASP A 469 26.36 3.24 16.31
CA ASP A 469 26.65 3.73 14.96
C ASP A 469 25.46 3.47 14.03
N ILE A 470 25.15 4.44 13.17
CA ILE A 470 24.09 4.34 12.18
C ILE A 470 24.75 4.14 10.83
N VAL A 471 24.58 2.95 10.24
CA VAL A 471 25.10 2.63 8.91
C VAL A 471 24.09 3.03 7.84
N ARG A 472 22.80 2.88 8.13
CA ARG A 472 21.74 3.23 7.18
C ARG A 472 20.47 3.64 7.89
N ALA A 473 19.72 4.55 7.28
CA ALA A 473 18.43 5.01 7.79
C ALA A 473 17.44 5.19 6.63
N HIS A 474 16.33 4.47 6.68
CA HIS A 474 15.19 4.73 5.82
C HIS A 474 14.14 5.50 6.63
N VAL A 475 13.70 6.65 6.11
CA VAL A 475 12.81 7.57 6.85
C VAL A 475 11.57 7.77 6.01
N GLN A 476 10.42 7.33 6.52
CA GLN A 476 9.17 7.40 5.79
C GLN A 476 8.08 8.05 6.63
N THR A 477 7.48 9.12 6.11
CA THR A 477 6.25 9.68 6.69
C THR A 477 5.02 9.01 6.07
N LEU A 478 4.21 8.37 6.90
CA LEU A 478 2.91 7.79 6.57
C LEU A 478 1.78 8.60 7.25
N GLY A 479 1.29 9.61 6.55
CA GLY A 479 0.08 10.34 6.94
C GLY A 479 0.42 11.33 8.03
N SER A 480 0.04 11.02 9.27
CA SER A 480 0.44 11.78 10.47
C SER A 480 1.50 11.09 11.31
N ASP A 481 1.99 9.93 10.87
CA ASP A 481 2.95 9.12 11.60
C ASP A 481 4.22 8.96 10.75
N VAL A 482 5.36 8.77 11.41
CA VAL A 482 6.60 8.34 10.78
C VAL A 482 6.88 6.88 11.11
N VAL A 483 7.51 6.22 10.15
CA VAL A 483 8.12 4.92 10.29
C VAL A 483 9.54 5.03 9.79
N ASP A 484 10.46 4.97 10.72
CA ASP A 484 11.89 5.09 10.45
C ASP A 484 12.58 3.77 10.77
N ALA A 485 13.35 3.24 9.82
CA ALA A 485 14.17 2.04 10.00
C ALA A 485 15.65 2.41 10.01
N PHE A 486 16.38 1.98 11.04
CA PHE A 486 17.79 2.25 11.24
C PHE A 486 18.58 0.96 11.30
N TYR A 487 19.61 0.86 10.48
CA TYR A 487 20.58 -0.22 10.48
C TYR A 487 21.73 0.22 11.36
N ILE A 488 21.77 -0.31 12.58
CA ILE A 488 22.71 0.12 13.61
C ILE A 488 23.70 -0.97 14.02
N ARG A 489 24.84 -0.52 14.52
CA ARG A 489 25.91 -1.36 15.06
C ARG A 489 26.35 -0.84 16.43
N ASP A 490 26.87 -1.74 17.26
CA ASP A 490 27.49 -1.35 18.53
C ASP A 490 28.88 -0.74 18.31
N ALA A 491 29.52 -0.31 19.41
CA ALA A 491 30.87 0.26 19.40
C ALA A 491 31.96 -0.71 18.90
N SER A 492 31.68 -2.02 18.84
CA SER A 492 32.59 -3.03 18.27
C SER A 492 32.39 -3.22 16.76
N GLY A 493 31.38 -2.57 16.18
CA GLY A 493 30.97 -2.74 14.78
C GLY A 493 30.09 -3.97 14.56
N GLY A 494 29.60 -4.61 15.63
CA GLY A 494 28.76 -5.80 15.59
C GLY A 494 27.26 -5.48 15.69
N LYS A 495 26.44 -6.52 15.51
CA LYS A 495 25.00 -6.46 15.77
C LYS A 495 24.73 -6.40 17.28
N ILE A 496 23.68 -5.70 17.68
CA ILE A 496 23.17 -5.68 19.04
C ILE A 496 22.19 -6.84 19.22
N THR A 497 22.65 -7.93 19.84
CA THR A 497 21.82 -9.12 20.14
C THR A 497 21.50 -9.28 21.62
N ASP A 498 22.13 -8.48 22.48
CA ASP A 498 21.90 -8.49 23.92
C ASP A 498 20.54 -7.86 24.27
N GLU A 499 19.66 -8.62 24.93
CA GLU A 499 18.29 -8.20 25.23
C GLU A 499 18.23 -7.00 26.20
N ASP A 500 19.14 -6.96 27.18
CA ASP A 500 19.21 -5.86 28.14
C ASP A 500 19.63 -4.55 27.45
N HIS A 501 20.61 -4.61 26.55
CA HIS A 501 21.00 -3.46 25.74
C HIS A 501 19.85 -3.01 24.81
N LEU A 502 19.12 -3.94 24.17
CA LEU A 502 17.96 -3.60 23.34
C LEU A 502 16.85 -2.90 24.15
N ALA A 503 16.62 -3.33 25.40
CA ALA A 503 15.64 -2.69 26.28
C ALA A 503 16.03 -1.25 26.66
N GLU A 504 17.32 -0.98 26.90
CA GLU A 504 17.81 0.39 27.15
C GLU A 504 17.71 1.28 25.90
N ILE A 505 17.94 0.71 24.71
CA ILE A 505 17.73 1.41 23.44
C ILE A 505 16.26 1.80 23.28
N GLU A 506 15.33 0.87 23.50
CA GLU A 506 13.90 1.13 23.44
C GLU A 506 13.49 2.22 24.43
N LEU A 507 13.94 2.12 25.68
CA LEU A 507 13.67 3.13 26.72
C LEU A 507 14.14 4.53 26.28
N SER A 508 15.35 4.63 25.73
CA SER A 508 15.93 5.89 25.27
C SER A 508 15.13 6.50 24.12
N ILE A 509 14.83 5.71 23.07
CA ILE A 509 14.06 6.17 21.91
C ILE A 509 12.66 6.63 22.32
N LEU A 510 11.92 5.79 23.05
CA LEU A 510 10.54 6.09 23.42
C LEU A 510 10.45 7.37 24.28
N ARG A 511 11.46 7.63 25.11
CA ARG A 511 11.53 8.86 25.91
C ARG A 511 11.83 10.09 25.05
N TRP A 512 12.78 9.99 24.11
CA TRP A 512 13.11 11.09 23.20
C TRP A 512 11.96 11.43 22.25
N VAL A 513 11.18 10.44 21.83
CA VAL A 513 10.01 10.65 20.96
C VAL A 513 8.82 11.23 21.73
N ALA A 514 8.63 10.86 23.00
CA ALA A 514 7.51 11.32 23.82
C ALA A 514 7.67 12.75 24.37
N VAL A 515 8.89 13.26 24.44
CA VAL A 515 9.19 14.60 25.00
C VAL A 515 9.50 15.60 23.88
N ASP A 516 8.88 16.78 23.94
CA ASP A 516 9.30 17.93 23.14
C ASP A 516 10.53 18.57 23.79
N PHE A 517 11.69 18.38 23.15
CA PHE A 517 13.00 19.04 23.33
C PHE A 517 13.42 19.51 24.73
#